data_AF-A0A7C2F178-F1
#
_entry.id   AF-A0A7C2F178-F1
#
_cell.length_a   1.000
_cell.length_b   1.000
_cell.length_c   1.000
_cell.angle_alpha   90.00
_cell.angle_beta   90.00
_cell.angle_gamma   90.00
#
_symmetry.space_group_name_H-M   'P 1'
#
loop_
_entity.id
_entity.type
_entity.pdbx_description
1 polymer ?
#
loop_
_entity_poly.entity_id
_entity_poly.type
_entity_poly.pdbx_seq_one_letter_code
_entity_poly.pdbx_strand_id
1 'polypeptide(L)'
;MQSSLKSIFILLSVWIHLLSAKPDSLQKYIMIDQFGYHNNDPKIAVIVDPQIGFNAEDSFEPGLIYEVRKWDSDQIVFTDTILQWNKGAVDFTSGDRGWWFDFSKVREDGDYYIFDNEKKVGSYKFKIAADIYKDILKAALRVFYYQRLNDPKEKPYAEDPWTDAAAFMGSGQDSEARYQFDKDNPDLAKDLSGGWMDAGDYNKYVTFARSPIHMLLTAYEQNPECFTDDFNIPESGNGIPDLLDEVKYELEWIKKMQQ
;
A
#
# COMPACT_ATOMS: atom_id res chain seq x y z
N MET A 1 -70.46 -39.30 14.53
CA MET A 1 -69.33 -38.81 15.35
C MET A 1 -68.06 -38.87 14.51
N GLN A 2 -67.73 -37.77 13.82
CA GLN A 2 -66.49 -37.65 13.05
C GLN A 2 -65.36 -37.20 14.00
N SER A 3 -64.29 -37.99 14.09
CA SER A 3 -63.03 -37.57 14.72
C SER A 3 -62.11 -37.00 13.64
N SER A 4 -61.68 -35.75 13.80
CA SER A 4 -60.67 -35.13 12.96
C SER A 4 -59.27 -35.45 13.50
N LEU A 5 -58.44 -36.18 12.75
CA LEU A 5 -57.01 -36.25 13.02
C LEU A 5 -56.35 -34.92 12.58
N LYS A 6 -55.72 -34.23 13.51
CA LYS A 6 -54.81 -33.11 13.23
C LYS A 6 -53.40 -33.67 13.02
N SER A 7 -52.90 -33.62 11.80
CA SER A 7 -51.48 -33.86 11.51
C SER A 7 -50.68 -32.59 11.84
N ILE A 8 -49.77 -32.68 12.80
CA ILE A 8 -48.83 -31.61 13.14
C ILE A 8 -47.57 -31.83 12.29
N PHE A 9 -47.31 -30.91 11.36
CA PHE A 9 -46.02 -30.82 10.67
C PHE A 9 -45.06 -30.00 11.53
N ILE A 10 -43.99 -30.62 12.00
CA ILE A 10 -42.87 -29.92 12.66
C ILE A 10 -41.86 -29.56 11.56
N LEU A 11 -41.78 -28.27 11.22
CA LEU A 11 -40.72 -27.72 10.38
C LEU A 11 -39.46 -27.55 11.24
N LEU A 12 -38.44 -28.39 11.03
CA LEU A 12 -37.09 -28.13 11.53
C LEU A 12 -36.46 -27.01 10.69
N SER A 13 -36.35 -25.82 11.25
CA SER A 13 -35.52 -24.75 10.69
C SER A 13 -34.05 -25.07 10.99
N VAL A 14 -33.30 -25.53 9.99
CA VAL A 14 -31.84 -25.62 10.05
C VAL A 14 -31.29 -24.20 9.90
N TRP A 15 -30.89 -23.59 11.01
CA TRP A 15 -30.10 -22.36 11.00
C TRP A 15 -28.67 -22.72 10.62
N ILE A 16 -28.31 -22.52 9.36
CA ILE A 16 -26.91 -22.53 8.94
C ILE A 16 -26.32 -21.23 9.49
N HIS A 17 -25.73 -21.31 10.68
CA HIS A 17 -24.78 -20.29 11.10
C HIS A 17 -23.63 -20.35 10.09
N LEU A 18 -23.55 -19.36 9.20
CA LEU A 18 -22.30 -18.99 8.54
C LEU A 18 -21.37 -18.54 9.67
N LEU A 19 -20.70 -19.51 10.29
CA LEU A 19 -19.60 -19.24 11.20
C LEU A 19 -18.60 -18.42 10.41
N SER A 20 -18.35 -17.21 10.92
CA SER A 20 -17.26 -16.37 10.43
C SER A 20 -15.97 -17.16 10.62
N ALA A 21 -15.32 -17.53 9.53
CA ALA A 21 -14.15 -18.39 9.51
C ALA A 21 -12.81 -17.67 9.80
N LYS A 22 -12.90 -16.37 10.13
CA LYS A 22 -11.78 -15.53 10.53
C LYS A 22 -11.31 -15.90 11.96
N PRO A 23 -10.06 -15.54 12.35
CA PRO A 23 -9.60 -15.72 13.72
C PRO A 23 -10.54 -15.06 14.74
N ASP A 24 -10.81 -15.74 15.85
CA ASP A 24 -11.54 -15.16 16.98
C ASP A 24 -10.79 -13.96 17.60
N SER A 25 -9.46 -14.00 17.54
CA SER A 25 -8.58 -12.95 18.04
C SER A 25 -7.43 -12.70 17.07
N LEU A 26 -7.14 -11.43 16.83
CA LEU A 26 -6.03 -10.98 16.00
C LEU A 26 -4.81 -10.65 16.87
N GLN A 27 -3.63 -11.00 16.38
CA GLN A 27 -2.36 -10.73 17.03
C GLN A 27 -1.49 -9.83 16.15
N LYS A 28 -1.24 -8.59 16.62
CA LYS A 28 -0.40 -7.60 15.92
C LYS A 28 1.07 -8.02 15.82
N TYR A 29 1.50 -8.99 16.64
CA TYR A 29 2.85 -9.55 16.64
C TYR A 29 3.07 -10.74 15.71
N ILE A 30 2.05 -11.13 14.94
CA ILE A 30 2.22 -11.99 13.77
C ILE A 30 2.25 -11.05 12.55
N MET A 31 3.45 -10.60 12.19
CA MET A 31 3.66 -9.61 11.14
C MET A 31 3.75 -10.27 9.77
N ILE A 32 3.11 -9.64 8.80
CA ILE A 32 2.93 -10.09 7.41
C ILE A 32 3.01 -8.87 6.51
N ASP A 33 3.28 -9.08 5.22
CA ASP A 33 3.05 -8.04 4.22
C ASP A 33 1.55 -7.79 4.09
N GLN A 34 1.08 -6.62 4.52
CA GLN A 34 -0.33 -6.24 4.52
C GLN A 34 -0.88 -5.98 3.12
N PHE A 35 -0.01 -5.76 2.13
CA PHE A 35 -0.42 -5.79 0.75
C PHE A 35 -0.71 -7.22 0.32
N GLY A 36 0.24 -8.12 0.60
CA GLY A 36 0.17 -9.53 0.25
C GLY A 36 1.44 -10.02 -0.44
N TYR A 37 1.34 -11.15 -1.12
CA TYR A 37 2.49 -11.83 -1.71
C TYR A 37 2.20 -12.29 -3.13
N HIS A 38 3.21 -12.19 -4.00
CA HIS A 38 3.15 -12.80 -5.31
C HIS A 38 3.30 -14.33 -5.21
N ASN A 39 2.65 -15.10 -6.08
CA ASN A 39 2.52 -16.56 -5.94
C ASN A 39 3.86 -17.29 -5.82
N ASN A 40 4.89 -16.81 -6.53
CA ASN A 40 6.16 -17.51 -6.65
C ASN A 40 7.28 -16.93 -5.78
N ASP A 41 7.01 -15.83 -5.10
CA ASP A 41 8.02 -15.12 -4.31
C ASP A 41 8.14 -15.76 -2.92
N PRO A 42 9.26 -15.55 -2.22
CA PRO A 42 9.38 -15.88 -0.81
C PRO A 42 8.29 -15.19 0.02
N LYS A 43 7.70 -15.93 0.96
CA LYS A 43 6.61 -15.45 1.84
C LYS A 43 6.95 -15.79 3.26
N ILE A 44 7.23 -14.76 4.05
CA ILE A 44 7.65 -14.89 5.43
C ILE A 44 6.66 -14.10 6.29
N ALA A 45 6.20 -14.73 7.37
CA ALA A 45 5.63 -14.02 8.49
C ALA A 45 6.71 -13.89 9.58
N VAL A 46 6.80 -12.70 10.16
CA VAL A 46 7.74 -12.40 11.23
C VAL A 46 6.96 -12.35 12.52
N ILE A 47 7.22 -13.31 13.39
CA ILE A 47 6.61 -13.34 14.72
C ILE A 47 7.57 -12.63 15.65
N VAL A 48 7.09 -11.71 16.46
CA VAL A 48 7.96 -10.92 17.36
C VAL A 48 7.47 -10.93 18.80
N ASP A 49 8.42 -10.84 19.72
CA ASP A 49 8.19 -10.65 21.15
C ASP A 49 9.00 -9.44 21.62
N PRO A 50 8.34 -8.30 21.90
CA PRO A 50 9.02 -7.08 22.32
C PRO A 50 9.82 -7.24 23.60
N GLN A 51 11.03 -6.69 23.65
CA GLN A 51 11.87 -6.74 24.86
C GLN A 51 12.36 -5.36 25.32
N ILE A 52 12.68 -4.47 24.37
CA ILE A 52 13.29 -3.17 24.64
C ILE A 52 12.64 -2.13 23.72
N GLY A 53 12.40 -0.92 24.23
CA GLY A 53 11.87 0.20 23.44
C GLY A 53 10.46 0.60 23.85
N PHE A 54 9.77 1.29 22.93
CA PHE A 54 8.45 1.88 23.21
C PHE A 54 7.38 0.84 23.57
N ASN A 55 7.48 -0.35 22.97
CA ASN A 55 6.56 -1.48 23.10
C ASN A 55 7.04 -2.55 24.09
N ALA A 56 8.06 -2.29 24.92
CA ALA A 56 8.64 -3.30 25.82
C ALA A 56 7.70 -3.84 26.91
N GLU A 57 6.63 -3.10 27.23
CA GLU A 57 5.59 -3.55 28.17
C GLU A 57 4.60 -4.54 27.55
N ASP A 58 4.58 -4.63 26.22
CA ASP A 58 3.83 -5.66 25.52
C ASP A 58 4.67 -6.96 25.48
N SER A 59 4.02 -8.11 25.41
CA SER A 59 4.72 -9.38 25.19
C SER A 59 3.85 -10.35 24.39
N PHE A 60 4.51 -11.16 23.58
CA PHE A 60 3.89 -12.28 22.90
C PHE A 60 4.84 -13.48 22.89
N GLU A 61 4.53 -14.46 23.72
CA GLU A 61 5.20 -15.75 23.66
C GLU A 61 4.54 -16.58 22.55
N PRO A 62 5.22 -16.90 21.43
CA PRO A 62 4.59 -17.64 20.36
C PRO A 62 4.52 -19.15 20.66
N GLY A 63 3.51 -19.82 20.12
CA GLY A 63 3.50 -21.27 19.96
C GLY A 63 4.57 -21.74 18.96
N LEU A 64 4.75 -23.05 18.84
CA LEU A 64 5.71 -23.64 17.90
C LEU A 64 5.11 -23.89 16.52
N ILE A 65 3.84 -24.30 16.46
CA ILE A 65 3.17 -24.73 15.23
C ILE A 65 2.28 -23.62 14.69
N TYR A 66 2.54 -23.22 13.44
CA TYR A 66 1.83 -22.16 12.74
C TYR A 66 1.19 -22.71 11.47
N GLU A 67 0.05 -22.13 11.11
CA GLU A 67 -0.75 -22.57 9.97
C GLU A 67 -1.04 -21.38 9.04
N VAL A 68 -1.13 -21.65 7.74
CA VAL A 68 -1.79 -20.74 6.80
C VAL A 68 -3.18 -21.25 6.58
N ARG A 69 -4.17 -20.37 6.77
CA ARG A 69 -5.58 -20.71 6.63
C ARG A 69 -6.27 -19.77 5.65
N LYS A 70 -7.25 -20.28 4.90
CA LYS A 70 -8.10 -19.45 4.03
C LYS A 70 -8.99 -18.56 4.90
N TRP A 71 -9.03 -17.26 4.60
CA TRP A 71 -9.76 -16.26 5.38
C TRP A 71 -11.26 -16.56 5.52
N ASP A 72 -11.91 -17.00 4.44
CA ASP A 72 -13.37 -17.19 4.41
C ASP A 72 -13.85 -18.57 4.84
N SER A 73 -12.96 -19.57 4.95
CA SER A 73 -13.35 -20.96 5.21
C SER A 73 -12.60 -21.64 6.37
N ASP A 74 -11.60 -20.97 6.94
CA ASP A 74 -10.73 -21.51 8.00
C ASP A 74 -9.97 -22.78 7.56
N GLN A 75 -10.00 -23.08 6.25
CA GLN A 75 -9.33 -24.25 5.70
C GLN A 75 -7.82 -24.08 5.85
N ILE A 76 -7.19 -25.00 6.58
CA ILE A 76 -5.74 -25.11 6.67
C ILE A 76 -5.19 -25.52 5.30
N VAL A 77 -4.32 -24.70 4.74
CA VAL A 77 -3.63 -24.98 3.46
C VAL A 77 -2.15 -25.26 3.65
N PHE A 78 -1.59 -24.89 4.79
CA PHE A 78 -0.19 -25.15 5.14
C PHE A 78 -0.01 -25.18 6.65
N THR A 79 0.93 -25.99 7.12
CA THR A 79 1.32 -26.10 8.53
C THR A 79 2.82 -26.32 8.58
N ASP A 80 3.51 -25.58 9.43
CA ASP A 80 4.93 -25.79 9.72
C ASP A 80 5.29 -25.26 11.11
N THR A 81 6.51 -25.50 11.55
CA THR A 81 7.06 -24.92 12.78
C THR A 81 7.77 -23.60 12.49
N ILE A 82 7.63 -22.63 13.40
CA ILE A 82 8.42 -21.39 13.32
C ILE A 82 9.88 -21.63 13.66
N LEU A 83 10.79 -20.86 13.04
CA LEU A 83 12.22 -20.93 13.27
C LEU A 83 12.68 -19.72 14.07
N GLN A 84 13.31 -19.96 15.22
CA GLN A 84 13.84 -18.88 16.05
C GLN A 84 14.93 -18.11 15.30
N TRP A 85 14.77 -16.79 15.23
CA TRP A 85 15.79 -15.92 14.65
C TRP A 85 17.00 -15.81 15.57
N ASN A 86 18.20 -15.90 14.99
CA ASN A 86 19.47 -15.59 15.64
C ASN A 86 19.64 -16.19 17.05
N LYS A 87 19.23 -17.46 17.23
CA LYS A 87 19.31 -18.19 18.52
C LYS A 87 18.59 -17.48 19.68
N GLY A 88 17.53 -16.73 19.38
CA GLY A 88 16.72 -16.02 20.37
C GLY A 88 17.31 -14.70 20.86
N ALA A 89 18.31 -14.17 20.15
CA ALA A 89 18.84 -12.84 20.44
C ALA A 89 17.76 -11.77 20.24
N VAL A 90 17.91 -10.68 20.99
CA VAL A 90 17.15 -9.44 20.78
C VAL A 90 17.81 -8.69 19.63
N ASP A 91 17.03 -8.31 18.62
CA ASP A 91 17.51 -7.47 17.54
C ASP A 91 17.78 -6.04 18.06
N PHE A 92 18.94 -5.49 17.75
CA PHE A 92 19.37 -4.21 18.33
C PHE A 92 18.68 -3.00 17.68
N THR A 93 18.05 -3.17 16.51
CA THR A 93 17.38 -2.07 15.80
C THR A 93 15.93 -1.92 16.22
N SER A 94 15.24 -3.04 16.44
CA SER A 94 13.83 -3.08 16.87
C SER A 94 13.68 -3.19 18.38
N GLY A 95 14.59 -3.89 19.07
CA GLY A 95 14.44 -4.25 20.48
C GLY A 95 13.58 -5.51 20.70
N ASP A 96 13.31 -6.28 19.66
CA ASP A 96 12.43 -7.46 19.71
C ASP A 96 13.21 -8.77 19.59
N ARG A 97 12.67 -9.87 20.14
CA ARG A 97 13.04 -11.23 19.70
C ARG A 97 12.14 -11.62 18.53
N GLY A 98 12.66 -12.44 17.62
CA GLY A 98 11.94 -12.81 16.39
C GLY A 98 11.94 -14.30 16.06
N TRP A 99 10.97 -14.69 15.25
CA TRP A 99 10.89 -15.99 14.59
C TRP A 99 10.42 -15.83 13.15
N TRP A 100 10.86 -16.74 12.29
CA TRP A 100 10.44 -16.85 10.91
C TRP A 100 9.40 -17.95 10.75
N PHE A 101 8.32 -17.64 10.06
CA PHE A 101 7.43 -18.63 9.50
C PHE A 101 7.46 -18.52 7.97
N ASP A 102 8.13 -19.46 7.32
CA ASP A 102 8.22 -19.52 5.85
C ASP A 102 7.08 -20.36 5.28
N PHE A 103 6.18 -19.68 4.57
CA PHE A 103 5.05 -20.31 3.89
C PHE A 103 5.12 -20.12 2.37
N SER A 104 6.33 -19.98 1.81
CA SER A 104 6.56 -19.80 0.38
C SER A 104 6.00 -20.94 -0.50
N LYS A 105 5.74 -22.10 0.11
CA LYS A 105 5.06 -23.24 -0.53
C LYS A 105 3.59 -22.98 -0.87
N VAL A 106 2.94 -22.02 -0.22
CA VAL A 106 1.58 -21.59 -0.55
C VAL A 106 1.63 -20.68 -1.76
N ARG A 107 1.02 -21.11 -2.86
CA ARG A 107 1.04 -20.40 -4.15
C ARG A 107 -0.33 -20.22 -4.78
N GLU A 108 -1.38 -20.78 -4.20
CA GLU A 108 -2.74 -20.65 -4.74
C GLU A 108 -3.24 -19.22 -4.49
N ASP A 109 -3.86 -18.61 -5.51
CA ASP A 109 -4.52 -17.32 -5.36
C ASP A 109 -5.57 -17.39 -4.25
N GLY A 110 -5.62 -16.36 -3.41
CA GLY A 110 -6.64 -16.29 -2.39
C GLY A 110 -6.33 -15.33 -1.25
N ASP A 111 -7.29 -15.30 -0.34
CA ASP A 111 -7.22 -14.54 0.89
C ASP A 111 -6.91 -15.48 2.06
N TYR A 112 -5.91 -15.09 2.86
CA TYR A 112 -5.34 -15.93 3.89
C TYR A 112 -5.08 -15.16 5.19
N TYR A 113 -4.77 -15.92 6.23
CA TYR A 113 -4.14 -15.42 7.45
C TYR A 113 -3.21 -16.49 8.03
N ILE A 114 -2.28 -16.05 8.89
CA ILE A 114 -1.38 -16.93 9.65
C ILE A 114 -2.02 -17.20 11.01
N PHE A 115 -2.00 -18.43 11.49
CA PHE A 115 -2.61 -18.83 12.76
C PHE A 115 -1.62 -19.52 13.68
N ASP A 116 -1.52 -19.04 14.93
CA ASP A 116 -0.81 -19.72 16.00
C ASP A 116 -1.72 -20.81 16.59
N ASN A 117 -1.39 -22.07 16.35
CA ASN A 117 -2.25 -23.18 16.73
C ASN A 117 -2.31 -23.40 18.25
N GLU A 118 -1.30 -22.95 19.01
CA GLU A 118 -1.27 -23.13 20.47
C GLU A 118 -1.97 -21.97 21.17
N LYS A 119 -1.66 -20.73 20.76
CA LYS A 119 -2.23 -19.52 21.36
C LYS A 119 -3.63 -19.19 20.83
N LYS A 120 -4.08 -19.84 19.75
CA LYS A 120 -5.40 -19.64 19.11
C LYS A 120 -5.65 -18.19 18.69
N VAL A 121 -4.63 -17.55 18.11
CA VAL A 121 -4.68 -16.19 17.58
C VAL A 121 -4.18 -16.16 16.13
N GLY A 122 -4.68 -15.22 15.33
CA GLY A 122 -4.29 -15.09 13.92
C GLY A 122 -3.72 -13.72 13.55
N SER A 123 -3.02 -13.64 12.42
CA SER A 123 -2.64 -12.39 11.79
C SER A 123 -3.86 -11.68 11.19
N TYR A 124 -3.65 -10.44 10.72
CA TYR A 124 -4.57 -9.80 9.79
C TYR A 124 -4.63 -10.56 8.46
N LYS A 125 -5.68 -10.27 7.68
CA LYS A 125 -5.89 -10.78 6.33
C LYS A 125 -4.76 -10.32 5.39
N PHE A 126 -4.27 -11.22 4.54
CA PHE A 126 -3.43 -10.90 3.39
C PHE A 126 -3.88 -11.66 2.16
N LYS A 127 -3.45 -11.19 0.99
CA LYS A 127 -3.75 -11.82 -0.30
C LYS A 127 -2.50 -12.48 -0.89
N ILE A 128 -2.67 -13.62 -1.55
CA ILE A 128 -1.68 -14.15 -2.48
C ILE A 128 -2.28 -14.04 -3.87
N ALA A 129 -1.59 -13.38 -4.79
CA ALA A 129 -2.05 -13.22 -6.17
C ALA A 129 -0.94 -12.83 -7.14
N ALA A 130 -1.12 -13.16 -8.42
CA ALA A 130 -0.14 -12.89 -9.47
C ALA A 130 -0.02 -11.39 -9.79
N ASP A 131 -1.07 -10.63 -9.48
CA ASP A 131 -1.19 -9.20 -9.77
C ASP A 131 -1.10 -8.32 -8.52
N ILE A 132 -0.64 -8.87 -7.39
CA ILE A 132 -0.71 -8.23 -6.08
C ILE A 132 -0.09 -6.82 -6.04
N TYR A 133 0.95 -6.58 -6.85
CA TYR A 133 1.67 -5.31 -6.90
C TYR A 133 1.17 -4.33 -7.97
N LYS A 134 0.21 -4.71 -8.83
CA LYS A 134 -0.25 -3.83 -9.93
C LYS A 134 -0.91 -2.56 -9.44
N ASP A 135 -1.93 -2.70 -8.59
CA ASP A 135 -2.66 -1.55 -8.04
C ASP A 135 -1.79 -0.73 -7.07
N ILE A 136 -0.82 -1.39 -6.41
CA ILE A 136 0.14 -0.74 -5.51
C ILE A 136 1.11 0.14 -6.32
N LEU A 137 1.62 -0.37 -7.44
CA LEU A 137 2.45 0.40 -8.35
C LEU A 137 1.69 1.62 -8.89
N LYS A 138 0.42 1.41 -9.30
CA LYS A 138 -0.45 2.49 -9.75
C LYS A 138 -0.66 3.54 -8.66
N ALA A 139 -0.98 3.13 -7.44
CA ALA A 139 -1.13 4.06 -6.30
C ALA A 139 0.16 4.82 -6.00
N ALA A 140 1.32 4.13 -6.01
CA ALA A 140 2.62 4.75 -5.77
C ALA A 140 2.98 5.80 -6.83
N LEU A 141 2.72 5.52 -8.12
CA LEU A 141 2.97 6.50 -9.18
C LEU A 141 1.99 7.68 -9.11
N ARG A 142 0.72 7.44 -8.76
CA ARG A 142 -0.29 8.50 -8.65
C ARG A 142 0.01 9.52 -7.56
N VAL A 143 0.95 9.25 -6.63
CA VAL A 143 1.47 10.27 -5.72
C VAL A 143 2.03 11.46 -6.48
N PHE A 144 2.72 11.23 -7.61
CA PHE A 144 3.27 12.32 -8.43
C PHE A 144 2.16 13.20 -9.02
N TYR A 145 1.10 12.58 -9.56
CA TYR A 145 -0.10 13.30 -9.96
C TYR A 145 -0.61 14.16 -8.81
N TYR A 146 -0.90 13.57 -7.64
CA TYR A 146 -1.43 14.29 -6.49
C TYR A 146 -0.50 15.40 -5.96
N GLN A 147 0.80 15.30 -6.20
CA GLN A 147 1.79 16.32 -5.83
C GLN A 147 1.97 17.43 -6.90
N ARG A 148 1.35 17.34 -8.09
CA ARG A 148 1.43 18.39 -9.12
C ARG A 148 0.88 19.73 -8.60
N LEU A 149 1.67 20.80 -8.70
CA LEU A 149 1.24 22.19 -8.47
C LEU A 149 0.68 22.81 -9.75
N ASN A 150 -0.16 23.84 -9.60
CA ASN A 150 -0.79 24.57 -10.72
C ASN A 150 -1.70 23.71 -11.61
N ASP A 151 -2.07 22.53 -11.12
CA ASP A 151 -2.91 21.55 -11.80
C ASP A 151 -4.08 21.17 -10.87
N PRO A 152 -5.34 21.34 -11.30
CA PRO A 152 -6.48 20.97 -10.48
C PRO A 152 -6.54 19.45 -10.27
N LYS A 153 -6.95 19.03 -9.08
CA LYS A 153 -7.24 17.63 -8.78
C LYS A 153 -8.73 17.42 -8.90
N GLU A 154 -9.14 16.84 -10.03
CA GLU A 154 -10.55 16.74 -10.38
C GLU A 154 -10.94 15.35 -10.87
N LYS A 155 -12.25 15.07 -10.80
CA LYS A 155 -12.82 13.81 -11.29
C LYS A 155 -12.69 13.75 -12.82
N PRO A 156 -12.44 12.58 -13.43
CA PRO A 156 -12.38 11.25 -12.81
C PRO A 156 -10.99 10.86 -12.26
N TYR A 157 -10.00 11.76 -12.36
CA TYR A 157 -8.61 11.45 -12.06
C TYR A 157 -8.27 11.56 -10.58
N ALA A 158 -8.97 12.38 -9.81
CA ALA A 158 -8.83 12.46 -8.35
C ALA A 158 -10.04 11.84 -7.63
N GLU A 159 -9.80 11.11 -6.54
CA GLU A 159 -10.89 10.62 -5.69
C GLU A 159 -11.39 11.70 -4.71
N ASP A 160 -12.64 11.59 -4.25
CA ASP A 160 -13.39 12.64 -3.54
C ASP A 160 -12.65 13.35 -2.39
N PRO A 161 -11.89 12.67 -1.51
CA PRO A 161 -11.16 13.34 -0.42
C PRO A 161 -9.97 14.20 -0.90
N TRP A 162 -9.54 14.03 -2.15
CA TRP A 162 -8.32 14.62 -2.71
C TRP A 162 -8.58 15.46 -3.96
N THR A 163 -9.82 15.91 -4.17
CA THR A 163 -10.11 16.93 -5.18
C THR A 163 -9.79 18.33 -4.66
N ASP A 164 -9.12 19.15 -5.46
CA ASP A 164 -8.78 20.54 -5.12
C ASP A 164 -8.61 21.39 -6.39
N ALA A 165 -8.75 22.71 -6.26
CA ALA A 165 -8.42 23.64 -7.33
C ALA A 165 -6.90 23.70 -7.57
N ALA A 166 -6.49 24.24 -8.72
CA ALA A 166 -5.08 24.47 -9.00
C ALA A 166 -4.44 25.40 -7.95
N ALA A 167 -3.46 24.88 -7.21
CA ALA A 167 -2.72 25.65 -6.21
C ALA A 167 -1.77 26.66 -6.86
N PHE A 168 -1.44 27.73 -6.12
CA PHE A 168 -0.46 28.76 -6.49
C PHE A 168 -0.75 29.55 -7.78
N MET A 169 -2.03 29.77 -8.09
CA MET A 169 -2.49 30.51 -9.28
C MET A 169 -2.83 32.00 -9.04
N GLY A 170 -2.55 32.52 -7.84
CA GLY A 170 -2.80 33.92 -7.47
C GLY A 170 -1.73 34.89 -7.98
N SER A 171 -2.01 36.19 -7.82
CA SER A 171 -1.06 37.24 -8.23
C SER A 171 0.25 37.16 -7.42
N GLY A 172 1.39 37.28 -8.11
CA GLY A 172 2.73 37.15 -7.53
C GLY A 172 3.11 35.72 -7.10
N GLN A 173 2.35 34.70 -7.48
CA GLN A 173 2.69 33.29 -7.24
C GLN A 173 3.41 32.67 -8.44
N ASP A 174 3.26 31.37 -8.68
CA ASP A 174 4.14 30.60 -9.56
C ASP A 174 4.17 31.10 -11.00
N SER A 175 3.05 31.59 -11.54
CA SER A 175 2.99 32.17 -12.90
C SER A 175 3.62 33.56 -13.01
N GLU A 176 3.87 34.22 -11.88
CA GLU A 176 4.43 35.58 -11.78
C GLU A 176 5.59 35.63 -10.78
N ALA A 177 6.33 34.52 -10.65
CA ALA A 177 7.36 34.34 -9.64
C ALA A 177 8.52 35.32 -9.89
N ARG A 178 9.01 35.95 -8.82
CA ARG A 178 10.07 36.95 -8.87
C ARG A 178 11.27 36.52 -8.04
N TYR A 179 12.40 37.17 -8.30
CA TYR A 179 13.62 36.90 -7.58
C TYR A 179 13.45 37.16 -6.08
N GLN A 180 13.91 36.22 -5.24
CA GLN A 180 13.71 36.27 -3.80
C GLN A 180 14.25 37.55 -3.14
N PHE A 181 15.31 38.14 -3.71
CA PHE A 181 15.93 39.36 -3.20
C PHE A 181 15.44 40.64 -3.91
N ASP A 182 14.50 40.54 -4.85
CA ASP A 182 13.87 41.67 -5.54
C ASP A 182 12.40 41.34 -5.89
N LYS A 183 11.59 41.08 -4.86
CA LYS A 183 10.21 40.56 -4.99
C LYS A 183 9.20 41.60 -5.50
N ASP A 184 9.52 42.88 -5.38
CA ASP A 184 8.61 43.97 -5.76
C ASP A 184 8.80 44.43 -7.21
N ASN A 185 9.85 43.94 -7.89
CA ASN A 185 10.15 44.29 -9.27
C ASN A 185 9.36 43.42 -10.26
N PRO A 186 8.33 43.98 -10.93
CA PRO A 186 7.52 43.22 -11.88
C PRO A 186 8.29 42.81 -13.14
N ASP A 187 9.39 43.50 -13.47
CA ASP A 187 10.20 43.19 -14.65
C ASP A 187 10.98 41.87 -14.49
N LEU A 188 11.08 41.35 -13.26
CA LEU A 188 11.70 40.05 -12.96
C LEU A 188 10.69 38.90 -12.92
N ALA A 189 9.40 39.15 -13.17
CA ALA A 189 8.38 38.11 -13.15
C ALA A 189 8.66 37.05 -14.22
N LYS A 190 8.62 35.78 -13.81
CA LYS A 190 8.76 34.61 -14.67
C LYS A 190 7.65 33.62 -14.35
N ASP A 191 7.15 32.95 -15.39
CA ASP A 191 6.30 31.78 -15.19
C ASP A 191 7.17 30.58 -14.78
N LEU A 192 7.06 30.19 -13.52
CA LEU A 192 7.70 29.02 -12.90
C LEU A 192 6.64 28.01 -12.40
N SER A 193 5.44 28.02 -13.00
CA SER A 193 4.36 27.08 -12.70
C SER A 193 4.62 25.65 -13.20
N GLY A 194 3.92 24.69 -12.59
CA GLY A 194 4.02 23.25 -12.82
C GLY A 194 4.93 22.57 -11.81
N GLY A 195 5.29 21.32 -12.09
CA GLY A 195 6.14 20.49 -11.25
C GLY A 195 5.46 19.96 -9.98
N TRP A 196 6.20 19.19 -9.21
CA TRP A 196 5.72 18.51 -8.01
C TRP A 196 6.13 19.22 -6.72
N MET A 197 5.23 19.21 -5.74
CA MET A 197 5.57 19.45 -4.34
C MET A 197 6.56 18.38 -3.86
N ASP A 198 7.67 18.80 -3.26
CA ASP A 198 8.79 17.91 -2.89
C ASP A 198 8.43 16.94 -1.75
N ALA A 199 7.67 17.43 -0.79
CA ALA A 199 7.26 16.64 0.37
C ALA A 199 5.88 17.07 0.88
N GLY A 200 5.70 17.09 2.20
CA GLY A 200 4.47 17.54 2.84
C GLY A 200 4.30 19.06 2.89
N ASP A 201 5.32 19.83 2.49
CA ASP A 201 5.22 21.25 2.20
C ASP A 201 5.07 21.50 0.70
N TYR A 202 4.85 22.76 0.33
CA TYR A 202 4.49 23.13 -1.04
C TYR A 202 5.67 23.60 -1.90
N ASN A 203 6.90 23.52 -1.42
CA ASN A 203 8.05 23.99 -2.18
C ASN A 203 8.49 22.97 -3.25
N LYS A 204 9.15 23.48 -4.28
CA LYS A 204 9.74 22.70 -5.38
C LYS A 204 11.25 22.90 -5.41
N TYR A 205 12.02 21.82 -5.53
CA TYR A 205 13.49 21.88 -5.50
C TYR A 205 14.12 21.11 -6.66
N VAL A 206 14.79 21.82 -7.58
CA VAL A 206 15.50 21.20 -8.72
C VAL A 206 16.51 20.16 -8.23
N THR A 207 17.18 20.43 -7.10
CA THR A 207 18.15 19.52 -6.48
C THR A 207 17.52 18.19 -6.08
N PHE A 208 16.27 18.19 -5.58
CA PHE A 208 15.59 16.99 -5.11
C PHE A 208 14.79 16.31 -6.22
N ALA A 209 14.32 17.05 -7.22
CA ALA A 209 13.65 16.50 -8.41
C ALA A 209 14.54 15.54 -9.23
N ARG A 210 15.87 15.70 -9.16
CA ARG A 210 16.83 14.84 -9.86
C ARG A 210 16.63 13.34 -9.56
N SER A 211 16.54 12.98 -8.27
CA SER A 211 16.46 11.56 -7.87
C SER A 211 15.20 10.86 -8.37
N PRO A 212 13.97 11.36 -8.10
CA PRO A 212 12.74 10.71 -8.56
C PRO A 212 12.69 10.61 -10.09
N ILE A 213 13.09 11.65 -10.84
CA ILE A 213 13.14 11.58 -12.31
C ILE A 213 14.03 10.42 -12.78
N HIS A 214 15.27 10.33 -12.30
CA HIS A 214 16.18 9.26 -12.70
C HIS A 214 15.68 7.88 -12.28
N MET A 215 15.10 7.76 -11.08
CA MET A 215 14.56 6.49 -10.60
C MET A 215 13.35 6.04 -11.42
N LEU A 216 12.42 6.93 -11.74
CA LEU A 216 11.25 6.64 -12.58
C LEU A 216 11.67 6.23 -13.99
N LEU A 217 12.57 7.00 -14.63
CA LEU A 217 13.07 6.66 -15.96
C LEU A 217 13.82 5.32 -15.97
N THR A 218 14.67 5.06 -14.96
CA THR A 218 15.38 3.77 -14.85
C THR A 218 14.40 2.62 -14.64
N ALA A 219 13.37 2.81 -13.81
CA ALA A 219 12.34 1.79 -13.58
C ALA A 219 11.61 1.45 -14.88
N TYR A 220 11.24 2.47 -15.67
CA TYR A 220 10.64 2.30 -16.99
C TYR A 220 11.57 1.59 -17.98
N GLU A 221 12.85 1.98 -18.05
CA GLU A 221 13.82 1.32 -18.92
C GLU A 221 13.99 -0.17 -18.59
N GLN A 222 13.96 -0.53 -17.31
CA GLN A 222 14.14 -1.92 -16.86
C GLN A 222 12.87 -2.77 -17.00
N ASN A 223 11.69 -2.19 -16.81
CA ASN A 223 10.42 -2.93 -16.76
C ASN A 223 9.29 -2.17 -17.47
N PRO A 224 9.42 -1.88 -18.78
CA PRO A 224 8.47 -1.01 -19.48
C PRO A 224 7.04 -1.57 -19.49
N GLU A 225 6.88 -2.89 -19.52
CA GLU A 225 5.57 -3.56 -19.52
C GLU A 225 4.78 -3.35 -18.22
N CYS A 226 5.44 -2.96 -17.13
CA CYS A 226 4.77 -2.66 -15.86
C CYS A 226 4.12 -1.27 -15.84
N PHE A 227 4.50 -0.38 -16.77
CA PHE A 227 4.03 1.00 -16.82
C PHE A 227 3.16 1.20 -18.05
N THR A 228 1.86 1.20 -17.83
CA THR A 228 0.84 1.34 -18.87
C THR A 228 0.31 2.77 -18.94
N ASP A 229 -0.57 3.00 -19.91
CA ASP A 229 -1.20 4.29 -20.24
C ASP A 229 -2.63 4.38 -19.64
N ASP A 230 -2.79 3.85 -18.41
CA ASP A 230 -4.10 3.68 -17.75
C ASP A 230 -4.05 3.81 -16.22
N PHE A 231 -3.07 4.55 -15.69
CA PHE A 231 -2.93 4.86 -14.27
C PHE A 231 -3.87 5.99 -13.80
N ASN A 232 -4.79 6.43 -14.66
CA ASN A 232 -5.91 7.35 -14.36
C ASN A 232 -5.46 8.79 -14.02
N ILE A 233 -4.47 9.29 -14.74
CA ILE A 233 -4.07 10.71 -14.74
C ILE A 233 -4.69 11.41 -15.97
N PRO A 234 -4.69 12.76 -16.03
CA PRO A 234 -5.28 13.49 -17.16
C PRO A 234 -4.75 13.08 -18.53
N GLU A 235 -3.51 12.63 -18.59
CA GLU A 235 -2.84 12.20 -19.81
C GLU A 235 -3.15 10.75 -20.23
N SER A 236 -3.75 9.92 -19.36
CA SER A 236 -3.99 8.50 -19.65
C SER A 236 -4.81 8.29 -20.95
N GLY A 237 -4.39 7.32 -21.74
CA GLY A 237 -4.94 6.95 -23.04
C GLY A 237 -4.36 7.74 -24.22
N ASN A 238 -3.26 8.48 -24.03
CA ASN A 238 -2.66 9.30 -25.08
C ASN A 238 -1.61 8.55 -25.95
N GLY A 239 -1.35 7.28 -25.65
CA GLY A 239 -0.34 6.45 -26.30
C GLY A 239 1.07 6.52 -25.68
N ILE A 240 1.22 7.18 -24.53
CA ILE A 240 2.45 7.34 -23.75
C ILE A 240 2.21 6.70 -22.37
N PRO A 241 3.11 5.84 -21.87
CA PRO A 241 3.02 5.34 -20.51
C PRO A 241 2.90 6.48 -19.48
N ASP A 242 1.94 6.38 -18.57
CA ASP A 242 1.60 7.46 -17.61
C ASP A 242 2.80 7.89 -16.75
N LEU A 243 3.74 6.99 -16.49
CA LEU A 243 5.00 7.33 -15.80
C LEU A 243 5.80 8.37 -16.57
N LEU A 244 5.87 8.27 -17.90
CA LEU A 244 6.59 9.23 -18.73
C LEU A 244 5.85 10.57 -18.81
N ASP A 245 4.52 10.57 -18.77
CA ASP A 245 3.74 11.80 -18.69
C ASP A 245 3.96 12.53 -17.36
N GLU A 246 4.00 11.79 -16.24
CA GLU A 246 4.40 12.37 -14.94
C GLU A 246 5.82 12.93 -14.99
N VAL A 247 6.80 12.17 -15.47
CA VAL A 247 8.19 12.66 -15.58
C VAL A 247 8.27 13.91 -16.46
N LYS A 248 7.50 13.95 -17.55
CA LYS A 248 7.43 15.12 -18.43
C LYS A 248 6.86 16.34 -17.71
N TYR A 249 5.84 16.16 -16.87
CA TYR A 249 5.26 17.24 -16.07
C TYR A 249 6.33 17.96 -15.22
N GLU A 250 7.19 17.20 -14.55
CA GLU A 250 8.30 17.76 -13.77
C GLU A 250 9.41 18.35 -14.64
N LEU A 251 9.76 17.70 -15.75
CA LEU A 251 10.80 18.19 -16.65
C LEU A 251 10.43 19.53 -17.31
N GLU A 252 9.15 19.76 -17.63
CA GLU A 252 8.71 21.06 -18.14
C GLU A 252 8.83 22.16 -17.08
N TRP A 253 8.64 21.85 -15.79
CA TRP A 253 8.96 22.79 -14.72
C TRP A 253 10.47 23.04 -14.60
N ILE A 254 11.30 21.99 -14.59
CA ILE A 254 12.78 22.14 -14.51
C ILE A 254 13.31 22.99 -15.67
N LYS A 255 12.74 22.86 -16.88
CA LYS A 255 13.09 23.69 -18.03
C LYS A 255 12.83 25.18 -17.78
N LYS A 256 11.74 25.53 -17.09
CA LYS A 256 11.44 26.92 -16.69
C LYS A 256 12.45 27.47 -15.66
N MET A 257 13.14 26.58 -14.92
CA MET A 257 14.16 26.95 -13.92
C MET A 257 15.53 27.26 -14.53
N GLN A 258 15.73 27.07 -15.84
CA GLN A 258 16.98 27.38 -16.52
C GLN A 258 17.15 28.90 -16.74
N GLN A 259 18.41 29.35 -16.75
CA GLN A 259 18.77 30.76 -17.01
C GLN A 259 18.85 31.08 -18.49
#